data_AF-A0A3D2RTF2-F1
#
_entry.id   AF-A0A3D2RTF2-F1
#
_cell.length_a   1.000
_cell.length_b   1.000
_cell.length_c   1.000
_cell.angle_alpha   90.00
_cell.angle_beta   90.00
_cell.angle_gamma   90.00
#
_symmetry.space_group_name_H-M   'P 1'
#
loop_
_entity.id
_entity.type
_entity.pdbx_description
1 polymer ?
#
loop_
_entity_poly.entity_id
_entity_poly.type
_entity_poly.pdbx_seq_one_letter_code
_entity_poly.pdbx_strand_id
1 'polypeptide(L)'
;LNGGTENVITDASDMKELNQLETVIKDLESLQVMPQDFLVRNRGNGRSNSAESHIFSLSGKDRQPVHSDSTRELLQNIMTVGQRGINITRYKGLAEMNADQLKETTMDIEKRILLQVKMEDALEADRMFTLLMGDNVDMRRDFIERYGGQVQLDIYGS
;
A
#
# COMPACT_ATOMS: atom_id res chain seq x y z
N LEU A 1 -20.61 26.72 -27.61
CA LEU A 1 -21.31 25.47 -27.24
C LEU A 1 -20.36 24.64 -26.38
N ASN A 2 -20.17 25.01 -25.11
CA ASN A 2 -19.42 24.21 -24.13
C ASN A 2 -20.41 23.85 -23.02
N GLY A 3 -21.07 22.70 -23.18
CA GLY A 3 -21.97 22.14 -22.17
C GLY A 3 -21.14 21.46 -21.09
N GLY A 4 -20.77 22.22 -20.06
CA GLY A 4 -20.37 21.64 -18.79
C GLY A 4 -21.61 21.00 -18.16
N THR A 5 -21.64 19.67 -18.10
CA THR A 5 -22.64 18.94 -17.34
C THR A 5 -22.37 19.14 -15.86
N GLU A 6 -22.92 20.20 -15.28
CA GLU A 6 -23.10 20.28 -13.83
C GLU A 6 -24.05 19.15 -13.44
N ASN A 7 -23.54 18.14 -12.74
CA ASN A 7 -24.37 17.12 -12.10
C ASN A 7 -25.13 17.81 -10.96
N VAL A 8 -26.31 18.35 -11.29
CA VAL A 8 -27.24 18.91 -10.31
C VAL A 8 -27.81 17.74 -9.51
N ILE A 9 -27.27 17.54 -8.30
CA ILE A 9 -27.81 16.60 -7.32
C ILE A 9 -29.11 17.22 -6.79
N THR A 10 -30.26 16.71 -7.22
CA THR A 10 -31.59 17.21 -6.82
C THR A 10 -32.10 16.61 -5.52
N ASP A 11 -31.58 15.44 -5.13
CA ASP A 11 -31.90 14.74 -3.88
C ASP A 11 -30.63 14.11 -3.31
N ALA A 12 -30.48 14.11 -1.98
CA ALA A 12 -29.29 13.56 -1.32
C ALA A 12 -29.12 12.06 -1.65
N SER A 13 -30.23 11.35 -1.86
CA SER A 13 -30.25 9.92 -2.23
C SER A 13 -29.58 9.61 -3.57
N ASP A 14 -29.44 10.57 -4.49
CA ASP A 14 -28.81 10.38 -5.80
C ASP A 14 -27.28 10.57 -5.76
N MET A 15 -26.71 10.87 -4.58
CA MET A 15 -25.27 10.98 -4.40
C MET A 15 -24.61 9.61 -4.54
N LYS A 16 -23.63 9.52 -5.46
CA LYS A 16 -22.84 8.30 -5.70
C LYS A 16 -22.15 7.82 -4.42
N GLU A 17 -21.76 8.76 -3.57
CA GLU A 17 -21.12 8.54 -2.28
C GLU A 17 -22.04 7.80 -1.30
N LEU A 18 -23.35 8.10 -1.28
CA LEU A 18 -24.29 7.41 -0.40
C LEU A 18 -24.52 5.96 -0.83
N ASN A 19 -24.62 5.71 -2.13
CA ASN A 19 -24.74 4.34 -2.67
C ASN A 19 -23.50 3.49 -2.36
N GLN A 20 -22.30 4.10 -2.43
CA GLN A 20 -21.06 3.44 -2.02
C GLN A 20 -21.07 3.13 -0.52
N LEU A 21 -21.51 4.08 0.30
CA LEU A 21 -21.58 3.94 1.75
C LEU A 21 -22.58 2.85 2.16
N GLU A 22 -23.74 2.76 1.51
CA GLU A 22 -24.73 1.70 1.76
C GLU A 22 -24.20 0.31 1.40
N THR A 23 -23.45 0.21 0.30
CA THR A 23 -22.80 -1.06 -0.10
C THR A 23 -21.78 -1.49 0.95
N VAL A 24 -20.92 -0.58 1.41
CA VAL A 24 -19.93 -0.85 2.45
C VAL A 24 -20.59 -1.22 3.79
N ILE A 25 -21.71 -0.59 4.14
CA ILE A 25 -22.46 -0.96 5.36
C ILE A 25 -22.97 -2.40 5.26
N LYS A 26 -23.53 -2.82 4.12
CA LYS A 26 -24.00 -4.21 3.93
C LYS A 26 -22.86 -5.22 4.03
N ASP A 27 -21.70 -4.89 3.47
CA ASP A 27 -20.50 -5.73 3.56
C ASP A 27 -20.02 -5.86 5.02
N LEU A 28 -20.02 -4.75 5.78
CA LEU A 28 -19.65 -4.75 7.20
C LEU A 28 -20.67 -5.49 8.08
N GLU A 29 -21.96 -5.39 7.77
CA GLU A 29 -23.03 -6.12 8.48
C GLU A 29 -22.84 -7.64 8.34
N SER A 30 -22.41 -8.12 7.17
CA SER A 30 -22.08 -9.54 6.97
C SER A 30 -20.94 -10.03 7.87
N LEU A 31 -20.09 -9.11 8.31
CA LEU A 31 -18.98 -9.34 9.25
C LEU A 31 -19.37 -9.03 10.71
N GLN A 32 -20.65 -8.79 11.00
CA GLN A 32 -21.17 -8.39 12.31
C GLN A 32 -20.55 -7.10 12.85
N VAL A 33 -20.08 -6.22 11.96
CA VAL A 33 -19.54 -4.91 12.32
C VAL A 33 -20.61 -3.86 12.06
N MET A 34 -21.08 -3.20 13.12
CA MET A 34 -22.12 -2.19 13.05
C MET A 34 -21.52 -0.79 12.99
N PRO A 35 -22.21 0.20 12.37
CA PRO A 35 -21.72 1.58 12.30
C PRO A 35 -21.40 2.20 13.67
N GLN A 36 -22.16 1.82 14.70
CA GLN A 36 -21.95 2.24 16.08
C GLN A 36 -20.64 1.76 16.71
N ASP A 37 -20.04 0.68 16.18
CA ASP A 37 -18.81 0.09 16.70
C ASP A 37 -17.57 0.93 16.34
N PHE A 38 -17.71 1.86 15.39
CA PHE A 38 -16.68 2.85 15.05
C PHE A 38 -16.65 4.05 16.00
N LEU A 39 -17.67 4.22 16.84
CA LEU A 39 -17.75 5.33 17.78
C LEU A 39 -17.00 4.98 19.07
N VAL A 40 -16.01 5.80 19.42
CA VAL A 40 -15.31 5.68 20.70
C VAL A 40 -16.28 6.06 21.81
N ARG A 41 -16.61 5.11 22.71
CA ARG A 41 -17.34 5.44 23.94
C ARG A 41 -16.45 6.32 24.80
N ASN A 42 -16.73 7.62 24.83
CA ASN A 42 -16.08 8.53 25.75
C ASN A 42 -16.51 8.13 27.17
N ARG A 43 -15.64 7.44 27.91
CA ARG A 43 -15.89 7.12 29.33
C ARG A 43 -15.93 8.44 30.09
N GLY A 44 -17.12 9.01 30.21
CA GLY A 44 -17.34 10.18 31.06
C GLY A 44 -16.84 9.89 32.47
N ASN A 45 -16.37 10.93 33.17
CA ASN A 45 -15.78 10.88 34.50
C ASN A 45 -16.83 10.59 35.60
N GLY A 46 -17.70 9.60 35.36
CA GLY A 46 -18.81 9.20 36.19
C GLY A 46 -18.62 7.76 36.62
N ARG A 47 -18.46 7.56 37.93
CA ARG A 47 -18.46 6.26 38.59
C ARG A 47 -19.72 5.48 38.19
N SER A 48 -19.60 4.54 37.27
CA SER A 48 -20.60 3.50 37.04
C SER A 48 -19.89 2.15 36.99
N ASN A 49 -20.22 1.29 37.94
CA ASN A 49 -19.75 -0.08 38.06
C ASN A 49 -20.51 -0.98 37.05
N SER A 50 -20.40 -0.70 35.75
CA SER A 50 -20.74 -1.71 34.74
C SER A 50 -19.43 -2.35 34.30
N ALA A 51 -19.30 -3.66 34.55
CA ALA A 51 -18.20 -4.48 34.07
C ALA A 51 -17.76 -4.05 32.67
N GLU A 52 -16.46 -3.87 32.46
CA GLU A 52 -15.86 -3.39 31.21
C GLU A 52 -16.36 -4.23 30.03
N SER A 53 -17.42 -3.76 29.37
CA SER A 53 -18.08 -4.46 28.28
C SER A 53 -17.31 -4.16 27.00
N HIS A 54 -16.20 -4.84 26.82
CA HIS A 54 -15.43 -4.76 25.58
C HIS A 54 -16.28 -5.34 24.45
N ILE A 55 -16.41 -4.60 23.35
CA ILE A 55 -17.25 -4.99 22.20
C ILE A 55 -16.59 -6.13 21.42
N PHE A 56 -15.26 -6.11 21.34
CA PHE A 56 -14.48 -7.12 20.62
C PHE A 56 -13.44 -7.78 21.52
N SER A 57 -13.20 -9.07 21.28
CA SER A 57 -12.16 -9.85 21.93
C SER A 57 -11.40 -10.65 20.86
N LEU A 58 -10.10 -10.39 20.75
CA LEU A 58 -9.19 -11.07 19.84
C LEU A 58 -8.38 -12.12 20.61
N SER A 59 -8.67 -13.40 20.39
CA SER A 59 -7.89 -14.51 20.96
C SER A 59 -7.01 -15.18 19.90
N GLY A 60 -5.75 -15.44 20.26
CA GLY A 60 -4.81 -16.24 19.47
C GLY A 60 -4.55 -17.58 20.16
N LYS A 61 -4.17 -18.61 19.39
CA LYS A 61 -3.97 -20.00 19.90
C LYS A 61 -3.08 -20.10 21.16
N ASP A 62 -2.14 -19.18 21.34
CA ASP A 62 -1.17 -19.21 22.46
C ASP A 62 -1.15 -17.90 23.28
N ARG A 63 -2.23 -17.11 23.29
CA ARG A 63 -2.21 -15.76 23.90
C ARG A 63 -3.46 -15.42 24.68
N GLN A 64 -3.27 -14.57 25.69
CA GLN A 64 -4.35 -13.91 26.41
C GLN A 64 -5.16 -13.05 25.42
N PRO A 65 -6.50 -13.09 25.53
CA PRO A 65 -7.38 -12.33 24.66
C PRO A 65 -7.10 -10.82 24.81
N VAL A 66 -6.96 -10.13 23.68
CA VAL A 66 -6.85 -8.67 23.63
C VAL A 66 -8.24 -8.11 23.39
N HIS A 67 -8.69 -7.24 24.28
CA HIS A 67 -10.00 -6.64 24.20
C HIS A 67 -9.96 -5.30 23.47
N SER A 68 -11.05 -4.92 22.82
CA SER A 68 -11.16 -3.65 22.10
C SER A 68 -12.55 -3.05 22.24
N ASP A 69 -12.59 -1.73 22.43
CA ASP A 69 -13.82 -0.96 22.67
C ASP A 69 -14.37 -0.36 21.36
N SER A 70 -13.65 -0.48 20.24
CA SER A 70 -14.07 -0.02 18.92
C SER A 70 -13.51 -0.88 17.78
N THR A 71 -14.14 -0.83 16.60
CA THR A 71 -13.68 -1.50 15.38
C THR A 71 -12.31 -1.00 14.93
N ARG A 72 -12.02 0.29 15.14
CA ARG A 72 -10.70 0.87 14.81
C ARG A 72 -9.60 0.28 15.69
N GLU A 73 -9.86 0.13 16.97
CA GLU A 73 -8.94 -0.50 17.91
C GLU A 73 -8.77 -1.99 17.63
N LEU A 74 -9.86 -2.69 17.29
CA LEU A 74 -9.80 -4.09 16.83
C LEU A 74 -8.89 -4.24 15.61
N LEU A 75 -9.05 -3.39 14.58
CA LEU A 75 -8.20 -3.43 13.38
C LEU A 75 -6.73 -3.21 13.73
N GLN A 76 -6.44 -2.24 14.59
CA GLN A 76 -5.07 -1.98 15.03
C GLN A 76 -4.49 -3.18 15.79
N ASN A 77 -5.28 -3.83 16.63
CA ASN A 77 -4.88 -5.02 17.38
C ASN A 77 -4.67 -6.23 16.46
N ILE A 78 -5.53 -6.43 15.45
CA ILE A 78 -5.37 -7.45 14.42
C ILE A 78 -4.08 -7.22 13.64
N MET A 79 -3.84 -5.99 13.17
CA MET A 79 -2.61 -5.63 12.44
C MET A 79 -1.38 -5.86 13.31
N THR A 80 -1.44 -5.47 14.58
CA THR A 80 -0.34 -5.67 15.52
C THR A 80 -0.08 -7.16 15.78
N VAL A 81 -1.13 -7.97 15.95
CA VAL A 81 -1.01 -9.42 16.13
C VAL A 81 -0.52 -10.11 14.86
N GLY A 82 -0.98 -9.69 13.68
CA GLY A 82 -0.55 -10.22 12.39
C GLY A 82 0.89 -9.82 12.03
N GLN A 83 1.34 -8.63 12.41
CA GLN A 83 2.73 -8.19 12.25
C GLN A 83 3.68 -8.88 13.23
N ARG A 84 3.20 -9.30 14.41
CA ARG A 84 4.02 -9.99 15.42
C ARG A 84 4.43 -11.38 14.93
N GLY A 85 5.65 -11.47 14.41
CA GLY A 85 6.26 -12.69 13.85
C GLY A 85 6.73 -12.51 12.41
N ILE A 86 6.31 -11.43 11.75
CA ILE A 86 6.77 -11.05 10.42
C ILE A 86 7.95 -10.09 10.60
N ASN A 87 9.16 -10.55 10.27
CA ASN A 87 10.33 -9.69 10.19
C ASN A 87 10.45 -9.16 8.75
N ILE A 88 10.05 -7.91 8.53
CA ILE A 88 10.19 -7.25 7.23
C ILE A 88 11.59 -6.64 7.16
N THR A 89 12.48 -7.29 6.41
CA THR A 89 13.82 -6.78 6.14
C THR A 89 13.88 -6.22 4.72
N ARG A 90 14.28 -4.95 4.60
CA ARG A 90 14.55 -4.32 3.31
C ARG A 90 16.04 -4.40 3.01
N TYR A 91 16.40 -5.28 2.08
CA TYR A 91 17.76 -5.36 1.56
C TYR A 91 18.11 -4.09 0.78
N LYS A 92 19.19 -3.41 1.17
CA LYS A 92 19.71 -2.24 0.43
C LYS A 92 20.66 -2.62 -0.70
N GLY A 93 21.18 -3.84 -0.65
CA GLY A 93 21.99 -4.43 -1.70
C GLY A 93 22.07 -5.95 -1.55
N LEU A 94 22.63 -6.60 -2.56
CA LEU A 94 22.76 -8.06 -2.59
C LEU A 94 23.68 -8.62 -1.50
N ALA A 95 24.65 -7.81 -1.03
CA ALA A 95 25.57 -8.22 0.04
C ALA A 95 24.89 -8.40 1.41
N GLU A 96 23.67 -7.88 1.58
CA GLU A 96 22.87 -8.07 2.80
C GLU A 96 22.04 -9.37 2.76
N MET A 97 22.08 -10.12 1.65
CA MET A 97 21.38 -11.38 1.47
C MET A 97 22.31 -12.57 1.72
N ASN A 98 21.78 -13.59 2.39
CA ASN A 98 22.51 -14.85 2.58
C ASN A 98 22.45 -15.72 1.31
N ALA A 99 23.34 -16.71 1.21
CA ALA A 99 23.48 -17.56 0.03
C ALA A 99 22.16 -18.28 -0.36
N ASP A 100 21.39 -18.78 0.61
CA ASP A 100 20.12 -19.47 0.33
C ASP A 100 19.07 -18.51 -0.24
N GLN A 101 19.04 -17.26 0.23
CA GLN A 101 18.11 -16.23 -0.23
C GLN A 101 18.45 -15.79 -1.65
N LEU A 102 19.73 -15.57 -1.95
CA LEU A 102 20.19 -15.28 -3.31
C LEU A 102 19.86 -16.42 -4.26
N LYS A 103 20.06 -17.67 -3.81
CA LYS A 103 19.75 -18.85 -4.61
C LYS A 103 18.27 -18.88 -4.99
N GLU A 104 17.39 -18.74 -4.01
CA GLU A 104 15.94 -18.80 -4.23
C GLU A 104 15.40 -17.66 -5.09
N THR A 105 15.97 -16.45 -4.97
CA THR A 105 15.42 -15.26 -5.63
C THR A 105 16.02 -14.98 -7.00
N THR A 106 17.33 -15.15 -7.17
CA THR A 106 18.05 -14.64 -8.36
C THR A 106 18.82 -15.71 -9.12
N MET A 107 19.22 -16.83 -8.50
CA MET A 107 20.08 -17.82 -9.15
C MET A 107 19.36 -19.07 -9.65
N ASP A 108 18.30 -19.51 -8.97
CA ASP A 108 17.53 -20.70 -9.35
C ASP A 108 16.86 -20.50 -10.70
N ILE A 109 17.10 -21.41 -11.64
CA ILE A 109 16.62 -21.31 -13.03
C ILE A 109 15.09 -21.30 -13.08
N GLU A 110 14.44 -22.02 -12.18
CA GLU A 110 12.98 -22.14 -12.13
C GLU A 110 12.29 -20.90 -11.54
N LYS A 111 13.00 -20.11 -10.73
CA LYS A 111 12.44 -18.97 -9.99
C LYS A 111 12.96 -17.60 -10.44
N ARG A 112 14.14 -17.56 -11.07
CA ARG A 112 14.79 -16.30 -11.44
C ARG A 112 14.03 -15.58 -12.55
N ILE A 113 14.03 -14.26 -12.45
CA ILE A 113 13.51 -13.36 -13.48
C ILE A 113 14.71 -12.69 -14.14
N LEU A 114 14.94 -12.97 -15.43
CA LEU A 114 16.02 -12.37 -16.21
C LEU A 114 15.44 -11.47 -17.30
N LEU A 115 15.99 -10.27 -17.41
CA LEU A 115 15.70 -9.35 -18.50
C LEU A 115 16.78 -9.50 -19.56
N GLN A 116 16.38 -9.82 -20.79
CA GLN A 116 17.30 -9.88 -21.92
C GLN A 116 17.44 -8.49 -22.55
N VAL A 117 18.65 -7.92 -22.49
CA VAL A 117 18.95 -6.66 -23.18
C VAL A 117 19.06 -6.92 -24.68
N LYS A 118 18.28 -6.17 -25.46
CA LYS A 118 18.29 -6.20 -26.93
C LYS A 118 18.71 -4.84 -27.46
N MET A 119 19.44 -4.84 -28.58
CA MET A 119 19.83 -3.64 -29.29
C MET A 119 19.00 -3.55 -30.57
N GLU A 120 18.11 -2.56 -30.63
CA GLU A 120 17.22 -2.35 -31.79
C GLU A 120 17.87 -1.43 -32.83
N ASP A 121 18.46 -0.31 -32.39
CA ASP A 121 19.18 0.63 -33.23
C ASP A 121 20.56 0.94 -32.63
N ALA A 122 21.60 0.51 -33.33
CA ALA A 122 22.98 0.72 -32.91
C ALA A 122 23.41 2.19 -32.98
N LEU A 123 22.89 2.98 -33.93
CA LEU A 123 23.24 4.39 -34.09
C LEU A 123 22.61 5.25 -33.00
N GLU A 124 21.34 4.98 -32.65
CA GLU A 124 20.69 5.67 -31.53
C GLU A 124 21.32 5.29 -30.19
N ALA A 125 21.67 4.01 -29.99
CA ALA A 125 22.38 3.57 -28.80
C ALA A 125 23.72 4.31 -28.63
N ASP A 126 24.52 4.40 -29.70
CA ASP A 126 25.83 5.09 -29.69
C ASP A 126 25.70 6.60 -29.38
N ARG A 127 24.69 7.26 -29.96
CA ARG A 127 24.34 8.65 -29.62
C ARG A 127 24.01 8.79 -28.14
N MET A 128 23.20 7.89 -27.60
CA MET A 128 22.79 7.93 -26.19
C MET A 128 23.96 7.67 -25.25
N PHE A 129 24.86 6.73 -25.59
CA PHE A 129 26.09 6.50 -24.83
C PHE A 129 26.99 7.72 -24.83
N THR A 130 27.20 8.36 -25.99
CA THR A 130 28.02 9.56 -26.08
C THR A 130 27.43 10.72 -25.28
N LEU A 131 26.10 10.89 -25.33
CA LEU A 131 25.40 11.93 -24.59
C LEU A 131 25.48 11.74 -23.07
N LEU A 132 25.28 10.51 -22.58
CA LEU A 132 25.19 10.21 -21.15
C LEU A 132 26.55 9.92 -20.50
N MET A 133 27.48 9.32 -21.24
CA MET A 133 28.76 8.84 -20.73
C MET A 133 29.97 9.57 -21.32
N GLY A 134 29.79 10.42 -22.32
CA GLY A 134 30.87 11.20 -22.93
C GLY A 134 31.31 12.40 -22.09
N ASP A 135 32.36 13.08 -22.52
CA ASP A 135 33.05 14.10 -21.72
C ASP A 135 32.31 15.44 -21.62
N ASN A 136 31.29 15.67 -22.46
CA ASN A 136 30.55 16.93 -22.49
C ASN A 136 29.49 16.97 -21.37
N VAL A 137 29.83 17.64 -20.28
CA VAL A 137 28.98 17.79 -19.09
C VAL A 137 27.72 18.60 -19.38
N ASP A 138 27.80 19.63 -20.22
CA ASP A 138 26.65 20.52 -20.51
C ASP A 138 25.55 19.77 -21.24
N MET A 139 25.90 18.99 -22.27
CA MET A 139 24.92 18.17 -23.00
C MET A 139 24.21 17.16 -22.11
N ARG A 140 24.94 16.54 -21.18
CA ARG A 140 24.38 15.59 -20.21
C ARG A 140 23.43 16.28 -19.23
N ARG A 141 23.82 17.46 -18.72
CA ARG A 141 23.03 18.25 -17.79
C ARG A 141 21.71 18.67 -18.41
N ASP A 142 21.76 19.23 -19.61
CA ASP A 142 20.56 19.66 -20.35
C ASP A 142 19.62 18.48 -20.62
N PHE A 143 20.16 17.29 -20.92
CA PHE A 143 19.37 16.07 -21.07
C PHE A 143 18.65 15.67 -19.79
N ILE A 144 19.35 15.63 -18.66
CA ILE A 144 18.77 15.25 -17.36
C ILE A 144 17.72 16.26 -16.90
N GLU A 145 17.98 17.57 -17.05
CA GLU A 145 17.03 18.63 -16.70
C GLU A 145 15.74 18.53 -17.53
N ARG A 146 15.86 18.20 -18.82
CA ARG A 146 14.72 18.10 -19.73
C ARG A 146 13.87 16.86 -19.52
N TYR A 147 14.48 15.71 -19.25
CA TYR A 147 13.77 14.41 -19.22
C TYR A 147 13.64 13.79 -17.83
N GLY A 148 14.40 14.24 -16.82
CA GLY A 148 14.46 13.60 -15.50
C GLY A 148 13.10 13.51 -14.78
N GLY A 149 12.24 14.51 -14.94
CA GLY A 149 10.90 14.52 -14.34
C GLY A 149 9.86 13.63 -15.05
N GLN A 150 10.18 13.14 -16.26
CA GLN A 150 9.28 12.31 -17.07
C GLN A 150 9.51 10.81 -16.84
N VAL A 151 10.55 10.45 -16.08
CA VAL A 151 10.92 9.04 -15.87
C VAL A 151 10.00 8.40 -14.84
N GLN A 152 9.15 7.49 -15.30
CA GLN A 152 8.43 6.56 -14.44
C GLN A 152 9.32 5.32 -14.26
N LEU A 153 10.15 5.32 -13.21
CA LEU A 153 10.88 4.10 -12.85
C LEU A 153 9.89 3.09 -12.29
N ASP A 154 9.75 1.96 -12.96
CA ASP A 154 9.03 0.82 -12.40
C ASP A 154 9.88 0.21 -11.28
N ILE A 155 9.71 0.74 -10.08
CA ILE A 155 10.43 0.35 -8.86
C ILE A 155 10.06 -1.06 -8.37
N TYR A 156 9.07 -1.70 -8.98
CA TYR A 156 8.61 -3.04 -8.59
C TYR A 156 8.62 -4.07 -9.73
N GLY A 157 8.97 -3.66 -10.96
CA GLY A 157 9.05 -4.55 -12.12
C GLY A 157 7.73 -5.29 -12.35
N SER A 158 6.73 -4.58 -12.87
CA SER A 158 5.45 -5.15 -13.31
C SER A 158 5.56 -5.70 -14.74
#